data_AF-A0A1I8G3U9-F1
#
_entry.id   AF-A0A1I8G3U9-F1
#
_cell.length_a   1.000
_cell.length_b   1.000
_cell.length_c   1.000
_cell.angle_alpha   90.00
_cell.angle_beta   90.00
_cell.angle_gamma   90.00
#
_symmetry.space_group_name_H-M   'P 1'
#
loop_
_entity.id
_entity.type
_entity.pdbx_description
1 polymer ?
#
loop_
_entity_poly.entity_id
_entity_poly.type
_entity_poly.pdbx_seq_one_letter_code
_entity_poly.pdbx_strand_id
1 'polypeptide(L)'
;EAFSLAKLTFREYKSRVRTQLLLSHTGPASLDEAVQDFINCHHQPEDLQGMTEDVIRALTRDNRLYLPPGISYDVIGPFIRAACQLAWEMATLAQPLELAWCRDGEVFDEKKYRRTYDSEFAAPLVAHYTWPALVQGSEVVARGEACTRRGAATSSCRKRLRAWRQMERGFAGFEEAAD
;
A
#
# COMPACT_ATOMS: atom_id res chain seq x y z
N GLU A 1 1.56 -2.00 1.44
CA GLU A 1 1.05 -2.67 2.66
C GLU A 1 -0.42 -3.07 2.57
N ALA A 2 -1.41 -2.17 2.70
CA ALA A 2 -2.83 -2.54 2.75
C ALA A 2 -3.30 -3.44 1.58
N PHE A 3 -2.96 -3.07 0.34
CA PHE A 3 -3.28 -3.85 -0.86
C PHE A 3 -2.60 -5.22 -0.91
N SER A 4 -1.33 -5.29 -0.50
CA SER A 4 -0.60 -6.56 -0.43
C SER A 4 -1.21 -7.50 0.59
N LEU A 5 -1.57 -6.97 1.77
CA LEU A 5 -2.21 -7.73 2.84
C LEU A 5 -3.61 -8.20 2.42
N ALA A 6 -4.45 -7.29 1.89
CA ALA A 6 -5.78 -7.63 1.41
C ALA A 6 -5.77 -8.72 0.34
N LYS A 7 -4.79 -8.69 -0.57
CA LYS A 7 -4.62 -9.74 -1.58
C LYS A 7 -4.27 -11.09 -0.97
N LEU A 8 -3.48 -11.13 0.10
CA LEU A 8 -3.16 -12.38 0.80
C LEU A 8 -4.37 -12.90 1.56
N THR A 9 -5.01 -12.06 2.38
CA THR A 9 -6.17 -12.44 3.19
C THR A 9 -7.35 -12.87 2.31
N PHE A 10 -7.58 -12.19 1.18
CA PHE A 10 -8.62 -12.58 0.23
C PHE A 10 -8.37 -13.96 -0.39
N ARG A 11 -7.11 -14.32 -0.69
CA ARG A 11 -6.80 -15.65 -1.25
C ARG A 11 -7.12 -16.77 -0.26
N GLU A 12 -6.81 -16.55 1.01
CA GLU A 12 -7.14 -17.49 2.09
C GLU A 12 -8.65 -17.59 2.31
N TYR A 13 -9.35 -16.45 2.32
CA TYR A 13 -10.80 -16.38 2.41
C TYR A 13 -11.48 -17.13 1.25
N LYS A 14 -11.08 -16.85 0.00
CA LYS A 14 -11.61 -17.54 -1.18
C LYS A 14 -11.38 -19.04 -1.13
N SER A 15 -10.21 -19.48 -0.64
CA SER A 15 -9.91 -20.90 -0.45
C SER A 15 -10.84 -21.54 0.59
N ARG A 16 -11.12 -20.86 1.70
CA ARG A 16 -12.05 -21.33 2.73
C ARG A 16 -13.49 -21.42 2.21
N VAL A 17 -13.97 -20.37 1.53
CA VAL A 17 -15.31 -20.35 0.92
C VAL A 17 -15.46 -21.50 -0.08
N ARG A 18 -14.43 -21.74 -0.92
CA ARG A 18 -14.45 -22.89 -1.85
C ARG A 18 -14.59 -24.22 -1.13
N THR A 19 -13.83 -24.46 -0.07
CA THR A 19 -13.91 -25.71 0.71
C THR A 19 -15.27 -25.87 1.40
N GLN A 20 -15.83 -24.79 1.95
CA GLN A 20 -17.14 -24.80 2.59
C GLN A 20 -18.26 -25.11 1.59
N LEU A 21 -18.23 -24.43 0.43
CA LEU A 21 -19.23 -24.64 -0.62
C LEU A 21 -19.08 -26.00 -1.29
N LEU A 22 -17.87 -26.55 -1.40
CA LEU A 22 -17.67 -27.90 -1.96
C LEU A 22 -18.49 -28.97 -1.22
N LEU A 23 -18.75 -28.80 0.08
CA LEU A 23 -19.52 -29.73 0.90
C LEU A 23 -21.04 -29.58 0.75
N SER A 24 -21.52 -28.42 0.32
CA SER A 24 -22.95 -28.08 0.22
C SER A 24 -23.45 -27.82 -1.20
N HIS A 25 -22.53 -27.74 -2.17
CA HIS A 25 -22.84 -27.36 -3.54
C HIS A 25 -23.66 -28.45 -4.24
N THR A 26 -24.91 -28.10 -4.50
CA THR A 26 -25.86 -28.88 -5.29
C THR A 26 -26.55 -27.91 -6.24
N GLY A 27 -26.12 -27.88 -7.49
CA GLY A 27 -26.66 -26.93 -8.45
C GLY A 27 -26.10 -27.11 -9.87
N PRO A 28 -26.72 -26.45 -10.87
CA PRO A 28 -26.26 -26.48 -12.25
C PRO A 28 -25.08 -25.53 -12.52
N ALA A 29 -24.88 -24.52 -11.67
CA ALA A 29 -23.76 -23.59 -11.77
C ALA A 29 -22.44 -24.27 -11.41
N SER A 30 -21.33 -23.79 -11.95
CA SER A 30 -20.02 -24.29 -11.54
C SER A 30 -19.71 -23.89 -10.09
N LEU A 31 -18.84 -24.66 -9.44
CA LEU A 31 -18.36 -24.31 -8.09
C LEU A 31 -17.68 -22.93 -8.06
N ASP A 32 -16.97 -22.56 -9.12
CA ASP A 32 -16.30 -21.26 -9.22
C ASP A 32 -17.29 -20.09 -9.31
N GLU A 33 -18.39 -20.24 -10.05
CA GLU A 33 -19.47 -19.26 -10.09
C GLU A 33 -20.16 -19.15 -8.72
N ALA A 34 -20.51 -20.27 -8.09
CA ALA A 34 -21.14 -20.27 -6.77
C ALA A 34 -20.24 -19.62 -5.69
N VAL A 35 -18.93 -19.83 -5.75
CA VAL A 35 -17.96 -19.15 -4.88
C VAL A 35 -17.94 -17.65 -5.14
N GLN A 36 -17.92 -17.22 -6.39
CA GLN A 36 -17.92 -15.80 -6.71
C GLN A 36 -19.23 -15.11 -6.31
N ASP A 37 -20.38 -15.76 -6.51
CA ASP A 37 -21.68 -15.25 -6.08
C ASP A 37 -21.75 -15.09 -4.56
N PHE A 38 -21.22 -16.06 -3.81
CA PHE A 38 -21.10 -15.96 -2.36
C PHE A 38 -20.25 -14.74 -1.95
N ILE A 39 -19.10 -14.55 -2.58
CA ILE A 39 -18.20 -13.40 -2.31
C ILE A 39 -18.89 -12.08 -2.64
N ASN A 40 -19.64 -12.02 -3.74
CA ASN A 40 -20.38 -10.81 -4.15
C ASN A 40 -21.45 -10.44 -3.12
N CYS A 41 -22.12 -11.43 -2.52
CA CYS A 41 -23.10 -11.23 -1.45
C CYS A 41 -22.44 -10.85 -0.10
N HIS A 42 -21.22 -11.33 0.15
CA HIS A 42 -20.46 -11.11 1.38
C HIS A 42 -19.22 -10.24 1.14
N HIS A 43 -19.46 -9.01 0.68
CA HIS A 43 -18.40 -8.12 0.22
C HIS A 43 -17.51 -7.55 1.34
N GLN A 44 -17.96 -7.57 2.60
CA GLN A 44 -17.20 -7.01 3.72
C GLN A 44 -16.09 -7.97 4.22
N PRO A 45 -14.92 -7.44 4.58
CA PRO A 45 -13.85 -8.23 5.19
C PRO A 45 -14.29 -8.78 6.55
N GLU A 46 -13.94 -10.04 6.81
CA GLU A 46 -14.24 -10.71 8.08
C GLU A 46 -13.51 -10.05 9.26
N ASP A 47 -12.27 -9.59 9.05
CA ASP A 47 -11.45 -8.94 10.09
C ASP A 47 -10.76 -7.67 9.58
N LEU A 48 -11.53 -6.61 9.41
CA LEU A 48 -10.99 -5.29 9.03
C LEU A 48 -10.06 -4.70 10.09
N GLN A 49 -10.32 -4.98 11.37
CA GLN A 49 -9.54 -4.42 12.46
C GLN A 49 -8.15 -5.05 12.50
N GLY A 50 -8.05 -6.38 12.47
CA GLY A 50 -6.77 -7.09 12.40
C GLY A 50 -5.95 -6.69 11.18
N MET A 51 -6.60 -6.53 10.01
CA MET A 51 -5.92 -6.01 8.82
C MET A 51 -5.34 -4.60 9.02
N THR A 52 -6.08 -3.73 9.71
CA THR A 52 -5.62 -2.37 10.02
C THR A 52 -4.39 -2.40 10.94
N GLU A 53 -4.43 -3.21 11.98
CA GLU A 53 -3.33 -3.38 12.94
C GLU A 53 -2.08 -3.99 12.29
N ASP A 54 -2.25 -4.97 11.41
CA ASP A 54 -1.17 -5.56 10.61
C ASP A 54 -0.48 -4.52 9.73
N VAL A 55 -1.24 -3.66 9.07
CA VAL A 55 -0.70 -2.56 8.25
C VAL A 55 0.04 -1.55 9.12
N ILE A 56 -0.51 -1.14 10.26
CA ILE A 56 0.18 -0.24 11.21
C ILE A 56 1.51 -0.86 11.67
N ARG A 57 1.52 -2.15 11.99
CA ARG A 57 2.74 -2.89 12.36
C ARG A 57 3.76 -2.93 11.22
N ALA A 58 3.32 -3.12 9.98
CA ALA A 58 4.19 -3.08 8.81
C ALA A 58 4.77 -1.67 8.57
N LEU A 59 3.95 -0.62 8.69
CA LEU A 59 4.39 0.78 8.54
C LEU A 59 5.36 1.21 9.64
N THR A 60 5.18 0.71 10.86
CA THR A 60 6.10 0.97 11.98
C THR A 60 7.48 0.35 11.77
N ARG A 61 7.57 -0.76 11.00
CA ARG A 61 8.83 -1.39 10.64
C ARG A 61 9.52 -0.73 9.44
N ASP A 62 8.80 0.10 8.67
CA ASP A 62 9.38 0.76 7.50
C ASP A 62 10.15 2.02 7.88
N ASN A 63 11.48 1.92 7.85
CA ASN A 63 12.40 3.02 8.16
C ASN A 63 12.36 4.19 7.15
N ARG A 64 11.54 4.13 6.09
CA ARG A 64 11.38 5.21 5.11
C ARG A 64 10.42 6.29 5.59
N LEU A 65 9.51 5.93 6.48
CA LEU A 65 8.52 6.84 7.04
C LEU A 65 8.98 7.26 8.43
N TYR A 66 9.49 8.49 8.53
CA TYR A 66 9.83 9.07 9.82
C TYR A 66 8.60 9.73 10.42
N LEU A 67 8.16 9.23 11.57
CA LEU A 67 7.21 9.91 12.43
C LEU A 67 7.95 10.76 13.46
N PRO A 68 7.51 12.00 13.71
CA PRO A 68 8.01 12.78 14.85
C PRO A 68 7.81 12.03 16.18
N PRO A 69 8.69 12.26 17.18
CA PRO A 69 8.56 11.63 18.48
C PRO A 69 7.20 11.96 19.12
N GLY A 70 6.55 10.96 19.70
CA GLY A 70 5.23 11.09 20.33
C GLY A 70 4.03 11.00 19.37
N ILE A 71 4.26 10.80 18.07
CA ILE A 71 3.20 10.58 17.08
C ILE A 71 3.22 9.11 16.65
N SER A 72 2.09 8.42 16.82
CA SER A 72 1.85 7.09 16.28
C SER A 72 1.04 7.17 14.98
N TYR A 73 1.02 6.06 14.23
CA TYR A 73 0.15 5.92 13.05
C TYR A 73 -1.35 5.91 13.39
N ASP A 74 -1.72 5.88 14.68
CA ASP A 74 -3.13 5.94 15.11
C ASP A 74 -3.80 7.23 14.66
N VAL A 75 -3.04 8.32 14.52
CA VAL A 75 -3.54 9.62 13.99
C VAL A 75 -4.11 9.47 12.58
N ILE A 76 -3.51 8.59 11.77
CA ILE A 76 -4.00 8.24 10.43
C ILE A 76 -4.75 6.90 10.40
N GLY A 77 -5.09 6.34 11.57
CA GLY A 77 -5.77 5.05 11.71
C GLY A 77 -7.06 4.94 10.88
N PRO A 78 -7.98 5.94 10.91
CA PRO A 78 -9.18 5.92 10.06
C PRO A 78 -8.87 5.86 8.56
N PHE A 79 -7.80 6.53 8.12
CA PHE A 79 -7.34 6.48 6.74
C PHE A 79 -6.77 5.11 6.39
N ILE A 80 -5.95 4.52 7.27
CA ILE A 80 -5.41 3.16 7.06
C ILE A 80 -6.56 2.15 6.99
N ARG A 81 -7.55 2.25 7.88
CA ARG A 81 -8.73 1.39 7.88
C ARG A 81 -9.52 1.49 6.56
N ALA A 82 -9.76 2.72 6.09
CA ALA A 82 -10.43 2.94 4.81
C ALA A 82 -9.62 2.38 3.64
N ALA A 83 -8.29 2.50 3.66
CA ALA A 83 -7.42 1.91 2.65
C ALA A 83 -7.45 0.36 2.68
N CYS A 84 -7.50 -0.26 3.85
CA CYS A 84 -7.67 -1.71 3.99
C CYS A 84 -9.02 -2.17 3.45
N GLN A 85 -10.09 -1.44 3.73
CA GLN A 85 -11.42 -1.74 3.20
C GLN A 85 -11.44 -1.63 1.67
N LEU A 86 -10.96 -0.51 1.11
CA LEU A 86 -10.87 -0.33 -0.34
C LEU A 86 -10.04 -1.43 -1.01
N ALA A 87 -8.91 -1.77 -0.40
CA ALA A 87 -8.04 -2.84 -0.90
C ALA A 87 -8.74 -4.21 -0.92
N TRP A 88 -9.57 -4.50 0.08
CA TRP A 88 -10.38 -5.72 0.12
C TRP A 88 -11.45 -5.70 -0.98
N GLU A 89 -12.22 -4.62 -1.08
CA GLU A 89 -13.28 -4.47 -2.09
C GLU A 89 -12.72 -4.59 -3.52
N MET A 90 -11.52 -4.06 -3.78
CA MET A 90 -10.85 -4.21 -5.07
C MET A 90 -10.38 -5.65 -5.36
N ALA A 91 -10.05 -6.41 -4.32
CA ALA A 91 -9.61 -7.80 -4.44
C ALA A 91 -10.78 -8.78 -4.66
N THR A 92 -11.97 -8.47 -4.15
CA THR A 92 -13.17 -9.33 -4.24
C THR A 92 -13.90 -9.22 -5.59
N LEU A 93 -13.59 -8.20 -6.40
CA LEU A 93 -14.14 -8.03 -7.75
C LEU A 93 -13.90 -9.30 -8.60
N ALA A 94 -14.86 -9.63 -9.45
CA ALA A 94 -14.74 -10.74 -10.40
C ALA A 94 -13.49 -10.63 -11.28
N GLN A 95 -13.10 -9.40 -11.62
CA GLN A 95 -11.79 -9.07 -12.18
C GLN A 95 -11.05 -8.13 -11.22
N PRO A 96 -10.13 -8.66 -10.39
CA PRO A 96 -9.47 -7.87 -9.35
C PRO A 96 -8.72 -6.66 -9.92
N LEU A 97 -8.87 -5.52 -9.26
CA LEU A 97 -8.09 -4.32 -9.56
C LEU A 97 -6.82 -4.31 -8.72
N GLU A 98 -5.70 -4.01 -9.35
CA GLU A 98 -4.40 -3.95 -8.70
C GLU A 98 -3.80 -2.55 -8.77
N LEU A 99 -2.80 -2.30 -7.93
CA LEU A 99 -2.00 -1.09 -8.01
C LEU A 99 -0.81 -1.30 -8.94
N ALA A 100 -0.53 -0.31 -9.78
CA ALA A 100 0.70 -0.27 -10.55
C ALA A 100 1.90 -0.32 -9.61
N TRP A 101 2.94 -1.03 -10.03
CA TRP A 101 4.18 -1.10 -9.28
C TRP A 101 4.88 0.25 -9.34
N CYS A 102 5.22 0.77 -8.18
CA CYS A 102 5.87 2.07 -8.01
C CYS A 102 7.31 1.86 -7.54
N ARG A 103 8.30 2.39 -8.28
CA ARG A 103 9.69 2.46 -7.79
C ARG A 103 10.10 3.90 -7.50
N ASP A 104 10.94 4.07 -6.48
CA ASP A 104 11.57 5.36 -6.19
C ASP A 104 12.46 5.78 -7.37
N GLY A 105 12.29 7.03 -7.82
CA GLY A 105 13.12 7.58 -8.90
C GLY A 105 12.88 6.91 -10.25
N GLU A 106 11.71 6.30 -10.47
CA GLU A 106 11.35 5.79 -11.79
C GLU A 106 11.11 6.94 -12.78
N VAL A 107 11.26 6.64 -14.08
CA VAL A 107 10.97 7.62 -15.13
C VAL A 107 9.46 7.80 -15.21
N PHE A 108 9.02 9.06 -15.22
CA PHE A 108 7.61 9.40 -15.27
C PHE A 108 6.94 8.83 -16.53
N ASP A 109 5.85 8.08 -16.31
CA ASP A 109 5.03 7.50 -17.37
C ASP A 109 3.69 8.23 -17.46
N GLU A 110 3.51 8.99 -18.55
CA GLU A 110 2.28 9.75 -18.85
C GLU A 110 1.04 8.87 -19.03
N LYS A 111 1.21 7.59 -19.38
CA LYS A 111 0.09 6.66 -19.52
C LYS A 111 -0.45 6.26 -18.16
N LYS A 112 0.42 6.13 -17.16
CA LYS A 112 0.07 5.68 -15.80
C LYS A 112 -0.26 6.82 -14.87
N TYR A 113 0.37 7.99 -15.03
CA TYR A 113 0.31 9.03 -14.01
C TYR A 113 0.00 10.42 -14.59
N ARG A 114 -0.70 11.22 -13.79
CA ARG A 114 -0.77 12.68 -13.93
C ARG A 114 0.24 13.34 -13.00
N ARG A 115 0.80 14.47 -13.43
CA ARG A 115 1.69 15.26 -12.59
C ARG A 115 0.88 16.08 -11.59
N THR A 116 1.33 16.09 -10.34
CA THR A 116 0.84 17.01 -9.30
C THR A 116 1.17 18.46 -9.68
N TYR A 117 0.45 19.43 -9.11
CA TYR A 117 0.72 20.85 -9.32
C TYR A 117 2.12 21.29 -8.85
N ASP A 118 2.67 20.64 -7.81
CA ASP A 118 4.00 20.94 -7.25
C ASP A 118 5.16 20.27 -8.01
N SER A 119 4.87 19.65 -9.15
CA SER A 119 5.87 18.98 -9.99
C SER A 119 6.75 19.95 -10.77
N GLU A 120 8.03 19.64 -10.84
CA GLU A 120 8.93 20.22 -11.84
C GLU A 120 8.72 19.51 -13.17
N PHE A 121 7.98 20.13 -14.10
CA PHE A 121 7.62 19.53 -15.40
C PHE A 121 8.81 19.10 -16.26
N ALA A 122 9.95 19.78 -16.12
CA ALA A 122 11.18 19.41 -16.81
C ALA A 122 11.93 18.22 -16.16
N ALA A 123 11.53 17.77 -14.97
CA ALA A 123 12.15 16.64 -14.30
C ALA A 123 11.59 15.32 -14.83
N PRO A 124 12.45 14.37 -15.26
CA PRO A 124 12.00 13.09 -15.80
C PRO A 124 11.69 12.05 -14.72
N LEU A 125 12.16 12.24 -13.48
CA LEU A 125 12.07 11.24 -12.42
C LEU A 125 10.96 11.54 -11.42
N VAL A 126 10.24 10.50 -11.01
CA VAL A 126 9.25 10.57 -9.94
C VAL A 126 9.94 10.68 -8.59
N ALA A 127 9.60 11.73 -7.86
CA ALA A 127 10.04 11.97 -6.49
C ALA A 127 9.19 11.18 -5.48
N HIS A 128 7.88 11.15 -5.66
CA HIS A 128 6.93 10.35 -4.87
C HIS A 128 5.59 10.22 -5.59
N TYR A 129 4.82 9.21 -5.23
CA TYR A 129 3.44 9.02 -5.69
C TYR A 129 2.48 9.54 -4.64
N THR A 130 1.53 10.38 -5.06
CA THR A 130 0.41 10.80 -4.24
C THR A 130 -0.66 9.72 -4.23
N TRP A 131 -0.95 9.17 -5.42
CA TRP A 131 -1.90 8.08 -5.60
C TRP A 131 -1.38 7.08 -6.64
N PRO A 132 -1.39 5.77 -6.36
CA PRO A 132 -0.98 4.76 -7.32
C PRO A 132 -1.94 4.68 -8.51
N ALA A 133 -1.44 4.28 -9.68
CA ALA A 133 -2.31 4.00 -10.82
C ALA A 133 -3.05 2.67 -10.61
N LEU A 134 -4.30 2.59 -11.05
CA LEU A 134 -5.07 1.36 -10.99
C LEU A 134 -4.89 0.58 -12.29
N VAL A 135 -4.58 -0.69 -12.16
CA VAL A 135 -4.30 -1.58 -13.29
C VAL A 135 -5.12 -2.85 -13.18
N GLN A 136 -5.47 -3.41 -14.32
CA GLN A 136 -6.08 -4.72 -14.43
C GLN A 136 -5.21 -5.54 -15.39
N GLY A 137 -4.42 -6.45 -14.83
CA GLY A 137 -3.35 -7.12 -15.57
C GLY A 137 -2.29 -6.12 -16.06
N SER A 138 -2.26 -5.86 -17.37
CA SER A 138 -1.31 -4.92 -17.99
C SER A 138 -1.92 -3.59 -18.41
N GLU A 139 -3.26 -3.46 -18.30
CA GLU A 139 -3.99 -2.27 -18.72
C GLU A 139 -4.13 -1.28 -17.56
N VAL A 140 -3.98 0.02 -17.86
CA VAL A 140 -4.22 1.09 -16.90
C VAL A 140 -5.69 1.48 -16.97
N VAL A 141 -6.43 1.14 -15.92
CA VAL A 141 -7.86 1.45 -15.80
C VAL A 141 -8.05 2.88 -15.30
N ALA A 142 -7.21 3.33 -14.36
CA ALA A 142 -7.23 4.71 -13.87
C ALA A 142 -5.80 5.21 -13.65
N ARG A 143 -5.55 6.44 -14.10
CA ARG A 143 -4.25 7.10 -13.88
C ARG A 143 -4.10 7.47 -12.42
N GLY A 144 -2.91 7.22 -11.89
CA GLY A 144 -2.48 7.71 -10.59
C GLY A 144 -2.00 9.16 -10.66
N GLU A 145 -1.45 9.63 -9.56
CA GLU A 145 -0.87 10.96 -9.43
C GLU A 145 0.53 10.86 -8.83
N ALA A 146 1.50 11.51 -9.48
CA ALA A 146 2.90 11.47 -9.13
C ALA A 146 3.53 12.86 -9.17
N CYS A 147 4.42 13.14 -8.22
CA CYS A 147 5.22 14.36 -8.18
C CYS A 147 6.61 14.09 -8.76
N THR A 148 7.07 14.94 -9.68
CA THR A 148 8.41 14.85 -10.28
C THR A 148 9.29 15.99 -9.81
N ARG A 149 10.55 15.72 -9.44
CA ARG A 149 11.52 16.76 -9.06
C ARG A 149 12.93 16.43 -9.51
N ARG A 150 13.73 17.46 -9.80
CA ARG A 150 15.17 17.26 -10.05
C ARG A 150 15.83 16.67 -8.82
N GLY A 151 16.69 15.68 -9.03
CA GLY A 151 17.38 14.99 -7.94
C GLY A 151 16.50 14.01 -7.14
N ALA A 152 15.33 13.61 -7.65
CA ALA A 152 14.49 12.57 -7.05
C ALA A 152 15.26 11.28 -6.69
N ALA A 153 16.18 10.83 -7.56
CA ALA A 153 17.05 9.67 -7.28
C ALA A 153 17.98 9.87 -6.06
N THR A 154 18.27 11.11 -5.67
CA THR A 154 19.22 11.46 -4.60
C THR A 154 18.54 11.72 -3.24
N SER A 155 17.23 11.93 -3.22
CA SER A 155 16.50 12.33 -2.00
C SER A 155 16.34 11.16 -1.00
N SER A 156 16.12 9.94 -1.51
CA SER A 156 16.08 8.71 -0.71
C SER A 156 17.43 8.40 -0.03
N CYS A 157 18.54 8.84 -0.65
CA CYS A 157 19.90 8.66 -0.12
C CYS A 157 20.28 9.72 0.94
N ARG A 158 19.81 10.97 0.80
CA ARG A 158 20.18 12.08 1.70
C ARG A 158 19.39 12.13 3.00
N LYS A 159 18.15 11.65 3.05
CA LYS A 159 17.37 11.56 4.31
C LYS A 159 17.98 10.54 5.27
N ARG A 160 18.47 9.40 4.74
CA ARG A 160 19.20 8.37 5.51
C ARG A 160 20.47 8.91 6.17
N LEU A 161 21.30 9.66 5.45
CA LEU A 161 22.57 10.18 5.99
C LEU A 161 22.40 11.30 7.02
N ARG A 162 21.34 12.11 6.95
CA ARG A 162 21.12 13.18 7.93
C ARG A 162 20.54 12.68 9.25
N ALA A 163 19.59 11.73 9.19
CA ALA A 163 19.03 11.10 10.38
C ALA A 163 20.10 10.29 11.15
N TRP A 164 20.94 9.53 10.45
CA TRP A 164 22.07 8.81 11.07
C TRP A 164 23.10 9.75 11.70
N ARG A 165 23.51 10.83 11.02
CA ARG A 165 24.48 11.80 11.57
C ARG A 165 23.96 12.64 12.73
N GLN A 166 22.64 12.75 12.91
CA GLN A 166 22.05 13.38 14.10
C GLN A 166 21.96 12.40 15.26
N MET A 167 21.76 11.11 14.99
CA MET A 167 21.75 10.04 16.00
C MET A 167 23.17 9.74 16.54
N GLU A 168 24.19 9.72 15.68
CA GLU A 168 25.61 9.59 16.10
C GLU A 168 26.09 10.76 16.97
N ARG A 169 25.63 11.99 16.67
CA ARG A 169 25.95 13.16 17.49
C ARG A 169 25.17 13.23 18.81
N GLY A 170 24.02 12.56 18.89
CA GLY A 170 23.27 12.41 20.15
C GLY A 170 23.87 11.37 21.10
N PHE A 171 24.53 10.34 20.56
CA PHE A 171 25.24 9.33 21.35
C PHE A 171 26.65 9.78 21.78
N ALA A 172 27.36 10.53 20.93
CA ALA A 172 28.69 11.07 21.28
C ALA A 172 28.65 12.15 22.38
N GLY A 173 27.49 12.73 22.68
CA GLY A 173 27.33 13.72 23.74
C GLY A 173 27.06 13.15 25.14
N PHE A 174 26.92 11.83 25.28
CA PHE A 174 26.67 11.17 26.57
C PHE A 174 27.93 10.51 27.17
N GLU A 175 29.01 10.42 26.39
CA GLU A 175 30.30 9.84 26.81
C GLU A 175 31.32 10.89 27.30
N GLU A 176 31.01 12.19 27.15
CA GLU A 176 31.89 13.31 27.56
C GLU A 176 31.38 14.05 28.82
N ALA A 177 30.54 13.38 29.63
CA ALA A 177 30.03 13.89 30.91
C ALA A 177 30.23 12.90 32.07
N ALA A 178 31.18 11.97 31.92
CA ALA A 178 31.53 10.97 32.93
C ALA A 178 33.05 10.91 33.20
N ASP A 179 33.71 12.07 33.18
CA ASP A 179 35.01 12.32 33.83
C ASP A 179 34.91 13.55 34.73
#